data_AF-A0A654DXF2-F1
#
_entry.id   AF-A0A654DXF2-F1
#
_cell.length_a   1.000
_cell.length_b   1.000
_cell.length_c   1.000
_cell.angle_alpha   90.00
_cell.angle_beta   90.00
_cell.angle_gamma   90.00
#
_symmetry.space_group_name_H-M   'P 1'
#
loop_
_entity.id
_entity.type
_entity.pdbx_description
1 polymer ?
#
loop_
_entity_poly.entity_id
_entity_poly.type
_entity_poly.pdbx_seq_one_letter_code
_entity_poly.pdbx_strand_id
1 'polypeptide(L)'
;MSSKIFQYAGTLVFLISILFVAGLFTQTNPDHPSLNETSAEPDLYLSNVRHYAKEQLAERSLHHLDKAIESIKKIETDIDVNSKQKVDEAIVHLEMIYEEIVRDSLVSEDLNKAFEFALNALTLAELRISERYAESNNPVQAMVALKYAQMHLKSASQYSDLPNMNLERHIYYEIDSLILSEAMAPVLIAEKIDYFISEMDTLVND
;
A
#
# COMPACT_ATOMS: atom_id res chain seq x y z
N MET A 1 -56.59 -11.91 -18.73
CA MET A 1 -55.20 -12.12 -19.19
C MET A 1 -54.23 -10.99 -18.83
N SER A 2 -54.71 -9.79 -18.46
CA SER A 2 -53.87 -8.61 -18.21
C SER A 2 -53.02 -8.66 -16.92
N SER A 3 -53.55 -9.12 -15.77
CA SER A 3 -52.84 -8.96 -14.48
C SER A 3 -51.55 -9.77 -14.33
N LYS A 4 -51.46 -10.95 -14.97
CA LYS A 4 -50.25 -11.79 -14.90
C LYS A 4 -49.07 -11.14 -15.63
N ILE A 5 -49.33 -10.47 -16.76
CA ILE A 5 -48.30 -9.78 -17.55
C ILE A 5 -47.74 -8.59 -16.75
N PHE A 6 -48.60 -7.83 -16.06
CA PHE A 6 -48.16 -6.76 -15.17
C PHE A 6 -47.36 -7.25 -13.97
N GLN A 7 -47.71 -8.41 -13.40
CA GLN A 7 -46.93 -9.03 -12.32
C GLN A 7 -45.54 -9.45 -12.80
N TYR A 8 -45.43 -10.14 -13.94
CA TYR A 8 -44.13 -10.53 -14.50
C TYR A 8 -43.26 -9.33 -14.88
N ALA A 9 -43.85 -8.26 -15.42
CA ALA A 9 -43.13 -7.02 -15.70
C ALA A 9 -42.60 -6.37 -14.42
N GLY A 10 -43.39 -6.33 -13.35
CA GLY A 10 -42.95 -5.80 -12.06
C GLY A 10 -41.82 -6.61 -11.43
N THR A 11 -41.90 -7.95 -11.47
CA THR A 11 -40.83 -8.82 -10.96
C THR A 11 -39.54 -8.68 -11.76
N LEU A 12 -39.63 -8.52 -13.08
CA LEU A 12 -38.48 -8.33 -13.95
C LEU A 12 -37.76 -7.01 -13.65
N VAL A 13 -38.51 -5.91 -13.49
CA VAL A 13 -37.93 -4.61 -13.13
C VAL A 13 -37.27 -4.66 -11.76
N PHE A 14 -37.89 -5.34 -10.80
CA PHE A 14 -37.31 -5.54 -9.47
C PHE A 14 -35.99 -6.34 -9.54
N LEU A 15 -35.94 -7.43 -10.30
CA LEU A 15 -34.71 -8.21 -10.49
C LEU A 15 -33.61 -7.41 -11.21
N ILE A 16 -33.96 -6.62 -12.23
CA ILE A 16 -33.01 -5.73 -12.91
C ILE A 16 -32.48 -4.68 -11.93
N SER A 17 -33.32 -4.12 -11.06
CA SER A 17 -32.89 -3.16 -10.05
C SER A 17 -31.95 -3.78 -9.01
N ILE A 18 -32.20 -5.02 -8.58
CA ILE A 18 -31.28 -5.76 -7.69
C ILE A 18 -29.95 -6.01 -8.40
N LEU A 19 -29.96 -6.43 -9.66
CA LEU A 19 -28.75 -6.66 -10.44
C LEU A 19 -27.98 -5.36 -10.73
N PHE A 20 -28.69 -4.24 -10.94
CA PHE A 20 -28.07 -2.92 -11.13
C PHE A 20 -27.44 -2.41 -9.83
N VAL A 21 -28.13 -2.56 -8.70
CA VAL A 21 -27.58 -2.23 -7.36
C VAL A 21 -26.40 -3.15 -7.03
N ALA A 22 -26.51 -4.45 -7.26
CA ALA A 22 -25.40 -5.39 -7.08
C ALA A 22 -24.21 -5.06 -8.01
N GLY A 23 -24.48 -4.67 -9.26
CA GLY A 23 -23.48 -4.24 -10.23
C GLY A 23 -22.72 -2.97 -9.82
N LEU A 24 -23.40 -2.03 -9.15
CA LEU A 24 -22.78 -0.85 -8.54
C LEU A 24 -21.91 -1.22 -7.32
N PHE A 25 -22.31 -2.22 -6.53
CA PHE A 25 -21.50 -2.74 -5.42
C PHE A 25 -20.29 -3.57 -5.88
N THR A 26 -20.29 -4.10 -7.11
CA THR A 26 -19.17 -4.88 -7.66
C THR A 26 -18.15 -4.06 -8.45
N GLN A 27 -18.23 -2.72 -8.46
CA GLN A 27 -17.11 -1.88 -8.93
C GLN A 27 -15.97 -1.81 -7.88
N THR A 28 -15.59 -2.96 -7.33
CA THR A 28 -14.18 -3.15 -6.96
C THR A 28 -13.45 -3.24 -8.29
N ASN A 29 -12.51 -2.34 -8.57
CA ASN A 29 -11.63 -2.49 -9.72
C ASN A 29 -10.42 -3.29 -9.22
N PRO A 30 -10.42 -4.64 -9.25
CA PRO A 30 -9.32 -5.47 -8.73
C PRO A 30 -7.99 -5.20 -9.46
N ASP A 31 -8.03 -4.49 -10.58
CA ASP A 31 -6.87 -4.14 -11.39
C ASP A 31 -6.00 -3.03 -10.76
N HIS A 32 -6.50 -2.29 -9.75
CA HIS A 32 -5.66 -1.29 -9.07
C HIS A 32 -4.61 -2.00 -8.19
N PRO A 33 -3.29 -1.74 -8.35
CA PRO A 33 -2.23 -2.47 -7.64
C PRO A 33 -2.39 -2.50 -6.12
N SER A 34 -2.80 -1.37 -5.52
CA SER A 34 -3.12 -1.21 -4.09
C SER A 34 -4.34 -1.97 -3.57
N LEU A 35 -5.08 -2.64 -4.44
CA LEU A 35 -6.27 -3.42 -4.08
C LEU A 35 -6.06 -4.93 -4.26
N ASN A 36 -4.82 -5.36 -4.55
CA ASN A 36 -4.49 -6.76 -4.79
C ASN A 36 -3.07 -7.12 -4.32
N GLU A 37 -2.74 -8.40 -4.46
CA GLU A 37 -1.48 -9.00 -4.00
C GLU A 37 -0.20 -8.39 -4.60
N THR A 38 -0.28 -7.69 -5.73
CA THR A 38 0.86 -6.97 -6.31
C THR A 38 1.37 -5.88 -5.37
N SER A 39 0.52 -5.31 -4.51
CA SER A 39 0.95 -4.37 -3.47
C SER A 39 1.97 -4.98 -2.50
N ALA A 40 2.03 -6.32 -2.34
CA ALA A 40 2.98 -6.98 -1.44
C ALA A 40 4.31 -7.38 -2.09
N GLU A 41 4.42 -7.23 -3.41
CA GLU A 41 5.63 -7.61 -4.15
C GLU A 41 6.88 -6.82 -3.71
N PRO A 42 6.84 -5.49 -3.48
CA PRO A 42 8.01 -4.75 -3.01
C PRO A 42 8.63 -5.33 -1.73
N ASP A 43 7.82 -5.61 -0.71
CA ASP A 43 8.26 -6.16 0.57
C ASP A 43 8.98 -7.50 0.41
N LEU A 44 8.39 -8.39 -0.39
CA LEU A 44 8.95 -9.70 -0.68
C LEU A 44 10.32 -9.57 -1.35
N TYR A 45 10.40 -8.72 -2.38
CA TYR A 45 11.63 -8.54 -3.13
C TYR A 45 12.72 -7.87 -2.29
N LEU A 46 12.43 -6.80 -1.55
CA LEU A 46 13.40 -6.15 -0.65
C LEU A 46 13.91 -7.10 0.44
N SER A 47 13.03 -7.92 1.03
CA SER A 47 13.42 -8.97 1.98
C SER A 47 14.40 -9.97 1.36
N ASN A 48 14.14 -10.40 0.13
CA ASN A 48 15.05 -11.29 -0.62
C ASN A 48 16.39 -10.62 -0.95
N VAL A 49 16.41 -9.32 -1.29
CA VAL A 49 17.67 -8.59 -1.50
C VAL A 49 18.52 -8.63 -0.23
N ARG A 50 17.93 -8.32 0.94
CA ARG A 50 18.66 -8.35 2.22
C ARG A 50 19.18 -9.75 2.55
N HIS A 51 18.38 -10.79 2.28
CA HIS A 51 18.79 -12.17 2.47
C HIS A 51 20.00 -12.53 1.60
N TYR A 52 19.92 -12.29 0.29
CA TYR A 52 20.98 -12.65 -0.65
C TYR A 52 22.24 -11.78 -0.53
N ALA A 53 22.10 -10.52 -0.10
CA ALA A 53 23.24 -9.66 0.23
C ALA A 53 24.06 -10.24 1.39
N LYS A 54 23.39 -10.79 2.43
CA LYS A 54 24.07 -11.47 3.55
C LYS A 54 24.77 -12.76 3.13
N GLU A 55 24.22 -13.47 2.14
CA GLU A 55 24.83 -14.68 1.56
C GLU A 55 25.90 -14.37 0.50
N GLN A 56 26.20 -13.09 0.24
CA GLN A 56 27.15 -12.65 -0.80
C GLN A 56 26.77 -13.11 -2.22
N LEU A 57 25.47 -13.26 -2.47
CA LEU A 57 24.91 -13.67 -3.77
C LEU A 57 24.48 -12.45 -4.59
N ALA A 58 25.47 -11.65 -5.03
CA ALA A 58 25.25 -10.36 -5.68
C ALA A 58 24.25 -10.40 -6.86
N GLU A 59 24.37 -11.38 -7.77
CA GLU A 59 23.46 -11.50 -8.92
C GLU A 59 21.99 -11.68 -8.49
N ARG A 60 21.74 -12.44 -7.41
CA ARG A 60 20.38 -12.64 -6.89
C ARG A 60 19.87 -11.39 -6.20
N SER A 61 20.73 -10.69 -5.45
CA SER A 61 20.40 -9.40 -4.86
C SER A 61 19.99 -8.38 -5.92
N LEU A 62 20.77 -8.25 -7.00
CA LEU A 62 20.46 -7.35 -8.12
C LEU A 62 19.14 -7.72 -8.80
N HIS A 63 18.92 -9.00 -9.09
CA HIS A 63 17.68 -9.47 -9.70
C HIS A 63 16.44 -9.10 -8.87
N HIS A 64 16.50 -9.31 -7.55
CA HIS A 64 15.39 -8.97 -6.67
C HIS A 64 15.24 -7.46 -6.48
N LEU A 65 16.33 -6.70 -6.52
CA LEU A 65 16.27 -5.23 -6.42
C LEU A 65 15.59 -4.62 -7.65
N ASP A 66 15.93 -5.10 -8.86
CA ASP A 66 15.23 -4.71 -10.08
C ASP A 66 13.73 -5.01 -9.99
N LYS A 67 13.36 -6.18 -9.45
CA LYS A 67 11.96 -6.59 -9.26
C LYS A 67 11.24 -5.72 -8.24
N ALA A 68 11.90 -5.33 -7.15
CA ALA A 68 11.35 -4.38 -6.18
C ALA A 68 11.05 -3.03 -6.83
N ILE A 69 12.03 -2.45 -7.55
CA ILE A 69 11.88 -1.17 -8.25
C ILE A 69 10.76 -1.22 -9.30
N GLU A 70 10.70 -2.29 -10.10
CA GLU A 70 9.62 -2.49 -11.09
C GLU A 70 8.24 -2.53 -10.43
N SER A 71 8.14 -3.15 -9.24
CA SER A 71 6.87 -3.30 -8.51
C SER A 71 6.43 -1.99 -7.86
N ILE A 72 7.37 -1.22 -7.30
CA ILE A 72 7.11 0.11 -6.74
C ILE A 72 6.56 1.06 -7.82
N LYS A 73 7.18 1.08 -9.00
CA LYS A 73 6.74 1.88 -10.16
C LYS A 73 5.32 1.55 -10.63
N LYS A 74 4.81 0.34 -10.36
CA LYS A 74 3.42 -0.03 -10.68
C LYS A 74 2.42 0.60 -9.72
N ILE A 75 2.76 0.65 -8.43
CA ILE A 75 1.90 1.23 -7.37
C ILE A 75 1.77 2.76 -7.54
N GLU A 76 2.83 3.41 -8.04
CA GLU A 76 2.94 4.87 -8.24
C GLU A 76 1.89 5.49 -9.19
N THR A 77 1.19 4.68 -9.99
CA THR A 77 0.40 5.17 -11.14
C THR A 77 -0.85 6.00 -10.81
N ASP A 78 -1.31 6.01 -9.56
CA ASP A 78 -2.55 6.70 -9.16
C ASP A 78 -2.44 7.44 -7.82
N ILE A 79 -1.25 7.89 -7.39
CA ILE A 79 -1.06 8.60 -6.11
C ILE A 79 -0.94 10.12 -6.30
N ASP A 80 -1.20 10.89 -5.24
CA ASP A 80 -1.07 12.35 -5.29
C ASP A 80 0.40 12.77 -5.47
N VAL A 81 0.60 14.03 -5.86
CA VAL A 81 1.93 14.56 -6.24
C VAL A 81 2.94 14.47 -5.10
N ASN A 82 2.53 14.65 -3.84
CA ASN A 82 3.46 14.65 -2.73
C ASN A 82 3.91 13.22 -2.41
N SER A 83 2.98 12.27 -2.34
CA SER A 83 3.33 10.85 -2.17
C SER A 83 4.13 10.30 -3.35
N LYS A 84 3.81 10.72 -4.58
CA LYS A 84 4.59 10.38 -5.78
C LYS A 84 6.04 10.80 -5.65
N GLN A 85 6.29 12.04 -5.22
CA GLN A 85 7.66 12.52 -5.03
C GLN A 85 8.45 11.65 -4.05
N LYS A 86 7.83 11.20 -2.95
CA LYS A 86 8.50 10.32 -1.97
C LYS A 86 8.77 8.92 -2.52
N VAL A 87 7.86 8.38 -3.32
CA VAL A 87 8.08 7.11 -4.02
C VAL A 87 9.20 7.24 -5.06
N ASP A 88 9.27 8.35 -5.79
CA ASP A 88 10.36 8.64 -6.74
C ASP A 88 11.71 8.76 -6.03
N GLU A 89 11.78 9.48 -4.91
CA GLU A 89 12.98 9.56 -4.06
C GLU A 89 13.42 8.16 -3.60
N ALA A 90 12.47 7.31 -3.19
CA ALA A 90 12.76 5.95 -2.75
C ALA A 90 13.34 5.08 -3.87
N ILE A 91 12.78 5.18 -5.08
CA ILE A 91 13.31 4.51 -6.27
C ILE A 91 14.76 4.92 -6.52
N VAL A 92 15.08 6.22 -6.43
CA VAL A 92 16.45 6.71 -6.60
C VAL A 92 17.40 6.10 -5.58
N HIS A 93 17.00 6.01 -4.30
CA HIS A 93 17.82 5.37 -3.27
C HIS A 93 18.05 3.88 -3.55
N LEU A 94 17.02 3.15 -4.02
CA LEU A 94 17.18 1.75 -4.41
C LEU A 94 18.09 1.57 -5.63
N GLU A 95 18.01 2.47 -6.62
CA GLU A 95 18.91 2.49 -7.77
C GLU A 95 20.37 2.79 -7.36
N MET A 96 20.60 3.60 -6.31
CA MET A 96 21.95 3.78 -5.74
C MET A 96 22.48 2.49 -5.10
N ILE A 97 21.66 1.78 -4.32
CA ILE A 97 22.02 0.48 -3.75
C ILE A 97 22.37 -0.53 -4.85
N TYR A 98 21.65 -0.51 -5.96
CA TYR A 98 21.96 -1.35 -7.11
C TYR A 98 23.38 -1.12 -7.61
N GLU A 99 23.76 0.15 -7.83
CA GLU A 99 25.10 0.54 -8.27
C GLU A 99 26.19 0.14 -7.26
N GLU A 100 25.90 0.21 -5.96
CA GLU A 100 26.83 -0.22 -4.92
C GLU A 100 27.06 -1.74 -4.91
N ILE A 101 26.00 -2.53 -5.11
CA ILE A 101 26.11 -3.99 -5.23
C ILE A 101 26.94 -4.35 -6.47
N VAL A 102 26.70 -3.67 -7.61
CA VAL A 102 27.48 -3.88 -8.85
C VAL A 102 28.97 -3.61 -8.63
N ARG A 103 29.30 -2.63 -7.78
CA ARG A 103 30.68 -2.19 -7.51
C ARG A 103 31.34 -2.92 -6.33
N ASP A 104 30.66 -3.89 -5.72
CA ASP A 104 31.10 -4.57 -4.50
C ASP A 104 31.44 -3.58 -3.36
N SER A 105 30.67 -2.49 -3.26
CA SER A 105 30.86 -1.40 -2.31
C SER A 105 29.71 -1.24 -1.32
N LEU A 106 28.79 -2.20 -1.27
CA LEU A 106 27.58 -2.12 -0.46
C LEU A 106 27.89 -2.03 1.04
N VAL A 107 27.30 -1.04 1.70
CA VAL A 107 27.27 -0.94 3.16
C VAL A 107 25.90 -1.40 3.67
N SER A 108 25.88 -2.34 4.61
CA SER A 108 24.61 -2.92 5.10
C SER A 108 23.67 -1.90 5.77
N GLU A 109 24.21 -0.82 6.33
CA GLU A 109 23.42 0.25 6.94
C GLU A 109 22.69 1.05 5.87
N ASP A 110 23.37 1.41 4.79
CA ASP A 110 22.81 2.12 3.64
C ASP A 110 21.70 1.31 2.96
N LEU A 111 21.89 -0.02 2.86
CA LEU A 111 20.86 -0.95 2.40
C LEU A 111 19.59 -0.88 3.26
N ASN A 112 19.72 -1.02 4.58
CA ASN A 112 18.56 -1.05 5.46
C ASN A 112 17.82 0.31 5.46
N LYS A 113 18.55 1.42 5.47
CA LYS A 113 17.96 2.77 5.41
C LYS A 113 17.20 3.00 4.10
N ALA A 114 17.76 2.58 2.97
CA ALA A 114 17.06 2.65 1.68
C ALA A 114 15.77 1.82 1.68
N PHE A 115 15.78 0.65 2.33
CA PHE A 115 14.62 -0.23 2.39
C PHE A 115 13.54 0.29 3.34
N GLU A 116 13.95 0.77 4.51
CA GLU A 116 13.08 1.48 5.46
C GLU A 116 12.38 2.66 4.76
N PHE A 117 13.16 3.53 4.11
CA PHE A 117 12.62 4.70 3.42
C PHE A 117 11.64 4.31 2.31
N ALA A 118 11.97 3.31 1.49
CA ALA A 118 11.08 2.84 0.44
C ALA A 118 9.75 2.29 0.97
N LEU A 119 9.79 1.50 2.05
CA LEU A 119 8.60 0.92 2.65
C LEU A 119 7.75 1.97 3.40
N ASN A 120 8.39 2.98 4.01
CA ASN A 120 7.68 4.11 4.61
C ASN A 120 7.03 5.01 3.55
N ALA A 121 7.69 5.22 2.40
CA ALA A 121 7.10 5.93 1.26
C ALA A 121 5.88 5.19 0.67
N LEU A 122 5.96 3.85 0.54
CA LEU A 122 4.82 3.03 0.13
C LEU A 122 3.69 3.04 1.16
N THR A 123 4.02 3.02 2.46
CA THR A 123 3.02 3.15 3.53
C THR A 123 2.24 4.46 3.37
N LEU A 124 2.93 5.58 3.16
CA LEU A 124 2.31 6.88 2.95
C LEU A 124 1.42 6.89 1.70
N ALA A 125 1.89 6.32 0.58
CA ALA A 125 1.14 6.21 -0.65
C ALA A 125 -0.17 5.41 -0.46
N GLU A 126 -0.09 4.26 0.21
CA GLU A 126 -1.24 3.40 0.49
C GLU A 126 -2.24 4.05 1.48
N LEU A 127 -1.75 4.83 2.45
CA LEU A 127 -2.63 5.62 3.32
C LEU A 127 -3.41 6.68 2.52
N ARG A 128 -2.77 7.40 1.60
CA ARG A 128 -3.43 8.38 0.72
C ARG A 128 -4.44 7.75 -0.24
N ILE A 129 -4.16 6.54 -0.72
CA ILE A 129 -5.11 5.75 -1.50
C ILE A 129 -6.30 5.34 -0.62
N SER A 130 -6.04 4.85 0.59
CA SER A 130 -7.06 4.47 1.56
C SER A 130 -7.98 5.64 1.92
N GLU A 131 -7.41 6.81 2.18
CA GLU A 131 -8.11 8.06 2.46
C GLU A 131 -9.10 8.41 1.34
N ARG A 132 -8.62 8.45 0.09
CA ARG A 132 -9.46 8.76 -1.08
C ARG A 132 -10.61 7.78 -1.27
N TYR A 133 -10.40 6.49 -1.01
CA TYR A 133 -11.48 5.51 -1.02
C TYR A 133 -12.49 5.76 0.11
N ALA A 134 -12.03 6.11 1.32
CA ALA A 134 -12.91 6.45 2.44
C ALA A 134 -13.76 7.70 2.15
N GLU A 135 -13.14 8.76 1.63
CA GLU A 135 -13.82 10.00 1.21
C GLU A 135 -14.83 9.75 0.09
N SER A 136 -14.51 8.83 -0.83
CA SER A 136 -15.41 8.41 -1.92
C SER A 136 -16.48 7.40 -1.48
N ASN A 137 -16.65 7.18 -0.17
CA ASN A 137 -17.64 6.27 0.41
C ASN A 137 -17.45 4.79 -0.04
N ASN A 138 -16.20 4.38 -0.25
CA ASN A 138 -15.77 3.03 -0.62
C ASN A 138 -14.95 2.38 0.53
N PRO A 139 -15.57 2.09 1.69
CA PRO A 139 -14.84 1.67 2.89
C PRO A 139 -14.15 0.31 2.75
N VAL A 140 -14.66 -0.59 1.91
CA VAL A 140 -14.04 -1.90 1.69
C VAL A 140 -12.67 -1.74 1.03
N GLN A 141 -12.60 -0.96 -0.06
CA GLN A 141 -11.36 -0.65 -0.77
C GLN A 141 -10.40 0.14 0.11
N ALA A 142 -10.91 1.09 0.90
CA ALA A 142 -10.11 1.81 1.89
C ALA A 142 -9.42 0.84 2.87
N MET A 143 -10.16 -0.14 3.40
CA MET A 143 -9.59 -1.14 4.31
C MET A 143 -8.60 -2.10 3.64
N VAL A 144 -8.74 -2.36 2.33
CA VAL A 144 -7.77 -3.18 1.59
C VAL A 144 -6.45 -2.41 1.46
N ALA A 145 -6.47 -1.17 0.97
CA ALA A 145 -5.27 -0.34 0.87
C ALA A 145 -4.61 -0.11 2.25
N LEU A 146 -5.43 0.11 3.30
CA LEU A 146 -4.95 0.27 4.67
C LEU A 146 -4.20 -0.96 5.20
N LYS A 147 -4.60 -2.18 4.79
CA LYS A 147 -3.89 -3.41 5.14
C LYS A 147 -2.52 -3.48 4.47
N TYR A 148 -2.40 -2.99 3.23
CA TYR A 148 -1.11 -2.92 2.56
C TYR A 148 -0.21 -1.85 3.18
N ALA A 149 -0.75 -0.68 3.53
CA ALA A 149 -0.02 0.30 4.36
C ALA A 149 0.50 -0.33 5.67
N GLN A 150 -0.35 -1.07 6.39
CA GLN A 150 0.04 -1.77 7.62
C GLN A 150 1.18 -2.78 7.39
N MET A 151 1.11 -3.52 6.29
CA MET A 151 2.11 -4.52 5.92
C MET A 151 3.45 -3.87 5.57
N HIS A 152 3.46 -2.82 4.74
CA HIS A 152 4.64 -2.04 4.40
C HIS A 152 5.33 -1.49 5.65
N LEU A 153 4.55 -0.88 6.55
CA LEU A 153 5.04 -0.31 7.79
C LEU A 153 5.65 -1.37 8.72
N LYS A 154 5.01 -2.54 8.81
CA LYS A 154 5.56 -3.68 9.54
C LYS A 154 6.88 -4.14 8.95
N SER A 155 6.99 -4.18 7.62
CA SER A 155 8.23 -4.54 6.94
C SER A 155 9.30 -3.49 7.18
N ALA A 156 8.97 -2.19 7.10
CA ALA A 156 9.89 -1.07 7.35
C ALA A 156 10.59 -1.22 8.71
N SER A 157 9.81 -1.50 9.76
CA SER A 157 10.31 -1.67 11.14
C SER A 157 11.33 -2.79 11.35
N GLN A 158 11.52 -3.68 10.37
CA GLN A 158 12.58 -4.71 10.40
C GLN A 158 13.95 -4.19 9.95
N TYR A 159 13.98 -3.00 9.35
CA TYR A 159 15.16 -2.33 8.82
C TYR A 159 15.53 -1.07 9.63
N SER A 160 14.58 -0.51 10.37
CA SER A 160 14.71 0.76 11.09
C SER A 160 15.57 0.74 12.36
N ASP A 161 16.18 1.89 12.66
CA ASP A 161 16.88 2.16 13.91
C ASP A 161 15.91 2.68 15.02
N LEU A 162 16.39 2.72 16.27
CA LEU A 162 15.67 3.30 17.43
C LEU A 162 15.88 4.83 17.45
N PRO A 163 15.05 5.63 16.76
CA PRO A 163 13.71 5.98 17.25
C PRO A 163 12.56 5.73 16.25
N ASN A 164 12.86 5.62 14.96
CA ASN A 164 11.87 5.41 13.89
C ASN A 164 11.02 4.17 14.16
N MET A 165 11.66 3.08 14.61
CA MET A 165 10.97 1.84 14.97
C MET A 165 9.86 2.03 16.02
N ASN A 166 9.99 3.00 16.95
CA ASN A 166 8.95 3.25 17.95
C ASN A 166 7.75 3.96 17.34
N LEU A 167 7.99 4.94 16.46
CA LEU A 167 6.94 5.67 15.78
C LEU A 167 6.20 4.78 14.76
N GLU A 168 6.94 4.01 13.96
CA GLU A 168 6.36 3.03 13.04
C GLU A 168 5.49 2.00 13.79
N ARG A 169 5.96 1.53 14.95
CA ARG A 169 5.18 0.60 15.79
C ARG A 169 3.92 1.26 16.35
N HIS A 170 3.98 2.53 16.74
CA HIS A 170 2.81 3.28 17.18
C HIS A 170 1.76 3.34 16.08
N ILE A 171 2.16 3.82 14.89
CA ILE A 171 1.28 3.95 13.73
C ILE A 171 0.72 2.57 13.34
N TYR A 172 1.54 1.51 13.36
CA TYR A 172 1.10 0.14 13.08
C TYR A 172 -0.04 -0.31 13.99
N TYR A 173 0.04 -0.04 15.30
CA TYR A 173 -0.99 -0.43 16.25
C TYR A 173 -2.27 0.40 16.10
N GLU A 174 -2.14 1.69 15.76
CA GLU A 174 -3.31 2.52 15.48
C GLU A 174 -4.04 2.08 14.19
N ILE A 175 -3.30 1.70 13.15
CA ILE A 175 -3.86 1.09 11.94
C ILE A 175 -4.53 -0.25 12.26
N ASP A 176 -3.90 -1.12 13.05
CA ASP A 176 -4.47 -2.40 13.47
C ASP A 176 -5.80 -2.22 14.19
N SER A 177 -5.84 -1.27 15.14
CA SER A 177 -7.04 -0.89 15.88
C SER A 177 -8.17 -0.41 14.95
N LEU A 178 -7.83 0.40 13.93
CA LEU A 178 -8.80 0.86 12.92
C LEU A 178 -9.34 -0.31 12.08
N ILE A 179 -8.48 -1.21 11.61
CA ILE A 179 -8.87 -2.38 10.80
C ILE A 179 -9.80 -3.32 11.59
N LEU A 180 -9.57 -3.48 12.89
CA LEU A 180 -10.36 -4.33 13.78
C LEU A 180 -11.65 -3.68 14.28
N SER A 181 -11.81 -2.36 14.10
CA SER A 181 -13.02 -1.64 14.51
C SER A 181 -14.21 -2.06 13.65
N GLU A 182 -15.25 -2.63 14.28
CA GLU A 182 -16.50 -2.93 13.57
C GLU A 182 -17.26 -1.64 13.21
N ALA A 183 -17.70 -1.55 11.95
CA ALA A 183 -18.67 -0.58 11.43
C ALA A 183 -18.40 0.91 11.81
N MET A 184 -17.29 1.47 11.32
CA MET A 184 -17.02 2.91 11.42
C MET A 184 -17.60 3.68 10.21
N ALA A 185 -18.11 4.89 10.45
CA ALA A 185 -18.55 5.76 9.36
C ALA A 185 -17.34 6.18 8.48
N PRO A 186 -17.48 6.21 7.15
CA PRO A 186 -16.35 6.52 6.24
C PRO A 186 -15.64 7.85 6.53
N VAL A 187 -16.35 8.87 7.00
CA VAL A 187 -15.76 10.16 7.42
C VAL A 187 -14.78 9.98 8.58
N LEU A 188 -15.12 9.16 9.59
CA LEU A 188 -14.24 8.90 10.73
C LEU A 188 -13.04 8.03 10.33
N ILE A 189 -13.21 7.16 9.33
CA ILE A 189 -12.10 6.40 8.73
C ILE A 189 -11.12 7.36 8.06
N ALA A 190 -11.61 8.29 7.23
CA ALA A 190 -10.78 9.29 6.56
C ALA A 190 -10.03 10.18 7.57
N GLU A 191 -10.72 10.69 8.61
CA GLU A 191 -10.10 11.51 9.66
C GLU A 191 -8.96 10.78 10.40
N LYS A 192 -9.12 9.49 10.67
CA LYS A 192 -8.05 8.68 11.29
C LYS A 192 -6.88 8.44 10.34
N ILE A 193 -7.16 8.20 9.06
CA ILE A 193 -6.12 8.01 8.05
C ILE A 193 -5.32 9.30 7.85
N ASP A 194 -5.96 10.47 7.80
CA ASP A 194 -5.28 11.77 7.73
C ASP A 194 -4.32 11.98 8.91
N TYR A 195 -4.74 11.60 10.12
CA TYR A 195 -3.87 11.60 11.29
C TYR A 195 -2.64 10.68 11.08
N PHE A 196 -2.83 9.45 10.61
CA PHE A 196 -1.70 8.53 10.34
C PHE A 196 -0.76 9.07 9.27
N ILE A 197 -1.29 9.75 8.25
CA ILE A 197 -0.49 10.39 7.22
C ILE A 197 0.37 11.50 7.84
N SER A 198 -0.19 12.32 8.72
CA SER A 198 0.57 13.37 9.39
C SER A 198 1.73 12.83 10.24
N GLU A 199 1.57 11.65 10.85
CA GLU A 199 2.64 10.97 11.57
C GLU A 199 3.67 10.37 10.60
N MET A 200 3.22 9.73 9.51
CA MET A 200 4.12 9.20 8.47
C MET A 200 4.96 10.27 7.79
N ASP A 201 4.42 11.48 7.61
CA ASP A 201 5.17 12.61 7.06
C ASP A 201 6.41 12.94 7.90
N THR A 202 6.43 12.63 9.20
CA THR A 202 7.65 12.78 10.01
C THR A 202 8.70 11.71 9.69
N LEU A 203 8.29 10.49 9.36
CA LEU A 203 9.20 9.38 9.02
C LEU A 203 9.84 9.51 7.63
N VAL A 204 9.16 10.16 6.68
CA VAL A 204 9.64 10.26 5.28
C VAL A 204 10.28 11.61 4.95
N ASN A 205 10.30 12.56 5.89
CA ASN A 205 10.91 13.89 5.71
C ASN A 205 12.12 14.16 6.60
N ASP A 206 12.42 13.26 7.55
CA ASP A 206 13.64 13.27 8.36
C ASP A 206 14.83 12.60 7.62
#